data_AF-A0A7K9VXS7-F1
#
_entry.id   AF-A0A7K9VXS7-F1
#
_cell.length_a   1.000
_cell.length_b   1.000
_cell.length_c   1.000
_cell.angle_alpha   90.00
_cell.angle_beta   90.00
_cell.angle_gamma   90.00
#
_symmetry.space_group_name_H-M   'P 1'
#
loop_
_entity.id
_entity.type
_entity.pdbx_description
1 polymer ?
#
loop_
_entity_poly.entity_id
_entity_poly.type
_entity_poly.pdbx_seq_one_letter_code
_entity_poly.pdbx_strand_id
1 'polypeptide(L)'
;VHPQELCAGYPRGGIDTCQGDSGGPLVCKDHLGDYFWLVGLASWGKGCAGEKRPGVFSSTQHFRGWIQAELGLASGHSAPPTPEAV
;
A
#
# COMPACT_ATOMS: atom_id res chain seq x y z
N VAL A 1 -4.29 -10.93 -5.32
CA VAL A 1 -3.30 -9.84 -5.43
C VAL A 1 -3.48 -9.22 -6.80
N HIS A 2 -4.00 -8.00 -6.82
CA HIS A 2 -4.33 -7.21 -8.00
C HIS A 2 -3.26 -6.13 -8.26
N PRO A 3 -3.26 -5.47 -9.43
CA PRO A 3 -2.27 -4.43 -9.76
C PRO A 3 -2.24 -3.23 -8.79
N GLN A 4 -3.35 -2.95 -8.10
CA GLN A 4 -3.47 -1.92 -7.08
C GLN A 4 -2.97 -2.35 -5.69
N GLU A 5 -2.47 -3.58 -5.56
CA GLU A 5 -2.04 -4.17 -4.29
C GLU A 5 -0.53 -4.45 -4.28
N LEU A 6 0.05 -4.44 -3.09
CA LEU A 6 1.43 -4.83 -2.79
C LEU A 6 1.42 -5.96 -1.76
N CYS A 7 2.41 -6.84 -1.83
CA CYS A 7 2.64 -7.84 -0.79
C CYS A 7 3.91 -7.50 -0.03
N ALA A 8 3.85 -7.58 1.30
CA ALA A 8 5.04 -7.47 2.15
C ALA A 8 4.96 -8.51 3.27
N GLY A 9 6.11 -9.08 3.62
CA GLY A 9 6.21 -10.12 4.63
C GLY A 9 7.40 -11.03 4.39
N TYR A 10 7.68 -11.90 5.36
CA TYR A 10 8.79 -12.83 5.28
C TYR A 10 8.32 -14.18 4.72
N PRO A 11 9.07 -14.84 3.82
CA PRO A 11 8.70 -16.16 3.31
C PRO A 11 8.47 -17.20 4.41
N ARG A 12 9.20 -17.10 5.53
CA ARG A 12 9.05 -17.98 6.70
C ARG A 12 7.90 -17.59 7.65
N GLY A 13 7.17 -16.51 7.37
CA GLY A 13 6.17 -15.95 8.29
C GLY A 13 6.80 -15.26 9.51
N GLY A 14 6.06 -15.19 10.61
CA GLY A 14 6.50 -14.66 11.91
C GLY A 14 6.19 -13.18 12.15
N ILE A 15 6.49 -12.31 11.19
CA ILE A 15 6.21 -10.87 11.28
C ILE A 15 5.26 -10.47 10.16
N ASP A 16 4.15 -9.84 10.53
CA ASP A 16 3.09 -9.40 9.62
C ASP A 16 2.22 -8.32 10.28
N THR A 17 1.50 -7.57 9.47
CA THR A 17 0.35 -6.77 9.92
C THR A 17 -0.82 -7.70 10.28
N CYS A 18 -1.71 -7.26 11.16
CA CYS A 18 -2.86 -8.07 11.57
C CYS A 18 -4.16 -7.28 11.64
N GLN A 19 -5.20 -7.93 12.16
CA GLN A 19 -6.50 -7.29 12.38
C GLN A 19 -6.36 -6.12 13.34
N GLY A 20 -6.88 -4.95 12.93
CA GLY A 20 -6.73 -3.69 13.67
C GLY A 20 -5.67 -2.76 13.10
N ASP A 21 -4.76 -3.25 12.26
CA ASP A 21 -3.73 -2.40 11.61
C ASP A 21 -4.20 -1.79 10.29
N SER A 22 -5.41 -2.10 9.82
CA SER A 22 -5.96 -1.62 8.54
C SER A 22 -5.86 -0.09 8.40
N GLY A 23 -5.35 0.38 7.28
CA GLY A 23 -5.04 1.79 7.01
C GLY A 23 -3.66 2.24 7.53
N GLY A 24 -2.97 1.41 8.32
CA GLY A 24 -1.63 1.68 8.82
C GLY A 24 -0.58 1.77 7.70
N PRO A 25 0.49 2.55 7.89
CA PRO A 25 1.46 2.83 6.83
C PRO A 25 2.49 1.71 6.63
N LEU A 26 2.68 1.28 5.38
CA LEU A 26 3.88 0.56 4.95
C LEU A 26 4.87 1.57 4.37
N VAL A 27 6.03 1.71 5.02
CA VAL A 27 7.05 2.68 4.63
C VAL A 27 8.37 2.03 4.23
N CYS A 28 9.09 2.65 3.30
CA CYS A 28 10.45 2.26 2.92
C CYS A 28 11.39 3.45 3.07
N LYS A 29 12.56 3.24 3.70
CA LYS A 29 13.59 4.29 3.77
C LYS A 29 14.16 4.54 2.38
N ASP A 30 14.29 5.81 2.00
CA ASP A 30 14.99 6.16 0.77
C ASP A 30 16.46 5.72 0.82
N HIS A 31 17.03 5.35 -0.32
CA HIS A 31 18.40 4.83 -0.37
C HIS A 31 19.46 5.93 -0.23
N LEU A 32 19.15 7.17 -0.61
CA LEU A 32 20.10 8.27 -0.67
C LEU A 32 19.75 9.39 0.33
N GLY A 33 18.46 9.65 0.54
CA GLY A 33 17.97 10.68 1.45
C GLY A 33 17.62 10.15 2.84
N ASP A 34 17.48 11.09 3.78
CA ASP A 34 17.01 10.79 5.14
C ASP A 34 15.50 11.02 5.29
N TYR A 35 14.72 10.28 4.50
CA TYR A 35 13.27 10.31 4.56
C TYR A 35 12.69 8.94 4.20
N PHE A 36 11.39 8.76 4.44
CA PHE A 36 10.67 7.52 4.17
C PHE A 36 9.58 7.76 3.12
N TRP A 37 9.46 6.81 2.19
CA TRP A 37 8.36 6.74 1.24
C TRP A 37 7.20 5.96 1.85
N LEU A 38 5.99 6.53 1.83
CA LEU A 38 4.77 5.77 2.08
C LEU A 38 4.42 4.98 0.82
N VAL A 39 4.68 3.67 0.83
CA VAL A 39 4.51 2.80 -0.35
C VAL A 39 3.20 2.03 -0.34
N GLY A 40 2.59 1.82 0.83
CA GLY A 40 1.29 1.17 0.91
C GLY A 40 0.54 1.42 2.21
N LEU A 41 -0.73 1.00 2.23
CA LEU A 41 -1.61 1.02 3.39
C LEU A 41 -2.05 -0.40 3.72
N ALA A 42 -1.93 -0.82 4.98
CA ALA A 42 -2.34 -2.15 5.41
C ALA A 42 -3.81 -2.40 5.06
N SER A 43 -4.09 -3.51 4.38
CA SER A 43 -5.42 -3.78 3.83
C SER A 43 -5.98 -5.08 4.37
N TRP A 44 -5.42 -6.23 3.95
CA TRP A 44 -5.92 -7.55 4.34
C TRP A 44 -4.82 -8.62 4.30
N GLY A 45 -5.13 -9.82 4.78
CA GLY A 45 -4.23 -10.97 4.76
C GLY A 45 -4.97 -12.25 5.16
N LYS A 46 -4.40 -13.42 4.82
CA LYS A 46 -4.98 -14.72 5.23
C LYS A 46 -4.43 -15.16 6.58
N GLY A 47 -5.11 -14.76 7.64
CA GLY A 47 -4.54 -14.80 9.00
C GLY A 47 -3.38 -13.82 9.10
N CYS A 48 -2.53 -13.97 10.12
CA CYS A 48 -1.38 -13.11 10.34
C CYS A 48 -0.12 -13.97 10.50
N ALA A 49 1.01 -13.50 9.96
CA ALA A 49 2.35 -14.07 10.20
C ALA A 49 2.53 -15.53 9.72
N GLY A 50 1.76 -15.97 8.72
CA GLY A 50 1.86 -17.33 8.18
C GLY A 50 3.03 -17.52 7.22
N GLU A 51 3.60 -18.73 7.18
CA GLU A 51 4.59 -19.10 6.15
C GLU A 51 4.00 -18.93 4.74
N LYS A 52 4.74 -18.26 3.85
CA LYS A 52 4.31 -17.93 2.48
C LYS A 52 2.96 -17.21 2.41
N ARG A 53 2.58 -16.52 3.48
CA ARG A 53 1.36 -15.70 3.57
C ARG A 53 1.76 -14.27 3.94
N PRO A 54 2.18 -13.45 2.95
CA PRO A 54 2.46 -12.04 3.20
C PRO A 54 1.17 -11.27 3.48
N GLY A 55 1.29 -10.18 4.21
CA GLY A 55 0.25 -9.15 4.29
C GLY A 55 0.07 -8.46 2.93
N VAL A 56 -1.15 -8.03 2.65
CA VAL A 56 -1.54 -7.32 1.43
C VAL A 56 -1.87 -5.87 1.75
N PHE A 57 -1.29 -4.97 0.98
CA PHE A 57 -1.35 -3.52 1.17
C PHE A 57 -1.91 -2.85 -0.08
N SER A 58 -2.68 -1.78 0.08
CA SER A 58 -3.08 -0.92 -1.05
C SER A 58 -1.88 -0.10 -1.51
N SER A 59 -1.59 -0.08 -2.82
CA SER A 59 -0.42 0.59 -3.39
C SER A 59 -0.61 2.09 -3.52
N THR A 60 0.15 2.90 -2.79
CA THR A 60 0.09 4.37 -2.94
C THR A 60 0.64 4.83 -4.28
N GLN A 61 1.57 4.07 -4.87
CA GLN A 61 2.11 4.37 -6.19
C GLN A 61 1.03 4.22 -7.28
N HIS A 62 0.21 3.15 -7.20
CA HIS A 62 -0.90 2.95 -8.13
C HIS A 62 -1.92 4.08 -8.05
N PHE A 63 -2.28 4.51 -6.84
CA PHE A 63 -3.26 5.57 -6.60
C PHE A 63 -2.68 6.99 -6.61
N ARG A 64 -1.40 7.18 -6.97
CA ARG A 64 -0.72 8.48 -6.89
C ARG A 64 -1.47 9.58 -7.63
N GLY A 65 -1.96 9.30 -8.83
CA GLY A 65 -2.72 10.29 -9.60
C GLY A 65 -4.01 10.71 -8.87
N TRP A 66 -4.72 9.75 -8.27
CA TRP A 66 -5.96 10.02 -7.54
C TRP A 66 -5.67 10.85 -6.30
N ILE A 67 -4.65 10.47 -5.53
CA ILE A 67 -4.19 11.24 -4.37
C ILE A 67 -3.84 12.68 -4.78
N GLN A 68 -3.11 12.88 -5.88
CA GLN A 68 -2.77 14.21 -6.37
C GLN A 68 -3.99 15.02 -6.80
N ALA A 69 -5.00 14.37 -7.40
CA ALA A 69 -6.25 15.03 -7.79
C ALA A 69 -7.05 15.48 -6.56
N GLU A 70 -7.22 14.62 -5.55
CA GLU A 70 -7.92 14.96 -4.29
C GLU A 70 -7.21 16.07 -3.51
N LEU A 71 -5.88 16.13 -3.59
CA LEU A 71 -5.08 17.20 -2.99
C LEU A 71 -5.09 18.51 -3.82
N GLY A 72 -5.76 18.55 -4.98
CA GLY A 72 -5.75 19.71 -5.87
C GLY A 72 -4.38 19.98 -6.54
N LEU A 73 -3.50 18.98 -6.57
CA LEU A 73 -2.15 19.06 -7.14
C LEU A 73 -2.09 18.61 -8.61
N ALA A 74 -3.19 18.05 -9.14
CA ALA A 74 -3.26 17.60 -10.53
C ALA A 74 -3.39 18.78 -11.50
N SER A 75 -2.39 18.96 -12.36
CA SER A 75 -2.40 19.95 -13.43
C SER A 75 -3.14 19.40 -14.67
N GLY A 76 -4.46 19.54 -14.70
CA GLY A 76 -5.26 19.63 -15.92
C GLY A 76 -5.31 18.44 -16.90
N HIS A 77 -4.85 17.23 -16.59
CA HIS A 77 -5.02 16.06 -17.47
C HIS A 77 -5.52 14.81 -16.72
N SER A 78 -6.69 14.33 -17.18
CA SER A 78 -7.42 13.09 -16.87
C SER A 78 -7.44 12.63 -15.39
N ALA A 79 -8.62 12.76 -14.78
CA ALA A 79 -8.96 12.05 -13.55
C ALA A 79 -8.57 10.56 -13.69
N PRO A 80 -7.75 10.01 -12.78
CA PRO A 80 -7.47 8.59 -12.75
C PRO A 80 -8.74 7.81 -12.37
N PRO A 81 -8.79 6.50 -12.63
CA PRO A 81 -9.94 5.69 -12.30
C PRO A 81 -10.29 5.91 -10.82
N THR A 82 -11.52 6.32 -10.56
CA THR A 82 -12.13 6.22 -9.24
C THR A 82 -11.85 4.82 -8.73
N PRO A 83 -11.40 4.65 -7.47
CA PRO A 83 -11.37 3.33 -6.86
C PRO A 83 -12.79 2.77 -6.97
N GLU A 84 -13.01 1.80 -7.86
CA GLU A 84 -14.28 1.10 -7.91
C GLU A 84 -14.44 0.40 -6.56
N ALA A 85 -15.54 0.72 -5.88
CA ALA A 85 -15.94 -0.02 -4.69
C ALA A 85 -16.21 -1.47 -5.14
N VAL A 86 -15.30 -2.37 -4.77
CA VAL A 86 -15.51 -3.81 -4.88
C VAL A 86 -16.50 -4.24 -3.80
#